data_AF-A0A7X8WSV0-F1
#
_entry.id   AF-A0A7X8WSV0-F1
#
_cell.length_a   1.000
_cell.length_b   1.000
_cell.length_c   1.000
_cell.angle_alpha   90.00
_cell.angle_beta   90.00
_cell.angle_gamma   90.00
#
_symmetry.space_group_name_H-M   'P 1'
#
loop_
_entity.id
_entity.type
_entity.pdbx_description
1 polymer ?
#
loop_
_entity_poly.entity_id
_entity_poly.type
_entity_poly.pdbx_seq_one_letter_code
_entity_poly.pdbx_strand_id
1 'polypeptide(L)' 'GIKAIWNFSPTILRVPDDVIVQNENLAASLALLSRHLKAGGHIDPQSK' A
#
# COMPACT_ATOMS: atom_id res chain seq x y z
N GLY A 1 -25.76 2.95 -9.21
CA GLY A 1 -24.44 3.29 -9.78
C GLY A 1 -23.33 2.80 -8.86
N ILE A 2 -22.07 2.92 -9.29
CA ILE A 2 -20.89 2.59 -8.48
C ILE A 2 -20.82 3.54 -7.25
N LYS A 3 -20.51 2.98 -6.08
CA LYS A 3 -20.41 3.71 -4.79
C LYS A 3 -19.03 3.65 -4.15
N ALA A 4 -18.18 2.75 -4.63
CA ALA A 4 -16.82 2.60 -4.14
C ALA A 4 -15.88 2.23 -5.28
N ILE A 5 -14.67 2.76 -5.26
CA ILE A 5 -13.59 2.45 -6.20
C ILE A 5 -12.35 2.09 -5.41
N TRP A 6 -11.78 0.94 -5.72
CA TRP A 6 -10.45 0.57 -5.25
C TRP A 6 -9.42 0.89 -6.33
N ASN A 7 -8.63 1.93 -6.11
CA ASN A 7 -7.71 2.49 -7.08
C ASN A 7 -6.31 1.93 -6.89
N PHE A 8 -5.92 1.05 -7.82
CA PHE A 8 -4.55 0.54 -7.96
C PHE A 8 -3.71 1.35 -8.95
N SER A 9 -4.31 2.32 -9.64
CA SER A 9 -3.62 3.13 -10.63
C SER A 9 -2.95 4.34 -9.97
N PRO A 10 -1.79 4.81 -10.48
CA PRO A 10 -1.13 6.03 -9.99
C PRO A 10 -1.79 7.30 -10.55
N THR A 11 -3.13 7.35 -10.51
CA THR A 11 -3.93 8.44 -11.09
C THR A 11 -4.91 8.96 -10.05
N ILE A 12 -5.02 10.29 -9.97
CA ILE A 12 -6.03 10.95 -9.13
C ILE A 12 -7.38 10.86 -9.83
N LEU A 13 -8.32 10.16 -9.21
CA LEU A 13 -9.69 10.07 -9.72
C LEU A 13 -10.51 11.26 -9.21
N ARG A 14 -11.23 11.92 -10.13
CA ARG A 14 -12.26 12.90 -9.78
C ARG A 14 -13.60 12.18 -9.78
N VAL A 15 -14.18 12.03 -8.60
CA VAL A 15 -15.47 11.37 -8.43
C VAL A 15 -16.41 12.26 -7.60
N PRO A 16 -17.73 12.08 -7.73
CA PRO A 16 -18.70 12.71 -6.83
C PRO A 16 -18.48 12.31 -5.37
N ASP A 17 -18.91 13.18 -4.44
CA ASP A 17 -18.69 13.01 -2.99
C ASP A 17 -19.35 11.75 -2.39
N ASP A 18 -20.37 11.21 -3.05
CA ASP A 18 -21.05 9.98 -2.62
C ASP A 18 -20.32 8.70 -3.06
N VAL A 19 -19.15 8.82 -3.70
CA VAL A 19 -18.30 7.72 -4.14
C VAL A 19 -17.02 7.68 -3.32
N ILE A 20 -16.84 6.59 -2.58
CA ILE A 20 -15.64 6.37 -1.77
C ILE A 20 -14.52 5.87 -2.69
N VAL A 21 -13.36 6.51 -2.64
CA VAL A 21 -12.16 6.04 -3.36
C VAL A 21 -11.12 5.62 -2.33
N GLN A 22 -10.68 4.37 -2.42
CA GLN A 22 -9.52 3.91 -1.68
C GLN A 22 -8.32 3.75 -2.62
N ASN A 23 -7.19 4.37 -2.29
CA ASN A 23 -5.97 4.34 -3.10
C ASN A 23 -4.95 3.37 -2.51
N GLU A 24 -4.49 2.44 -3.34
CA GLU A 24 -3.62 1.37 -2.89
C GLU A 24 -2.15 1.65 -3.20
N ASN A 25 -1.34 1.76 -2.14
CA ASN A 25 0.11 1.93 -2.24
C ASN A 25 0.83 0.59 -2.14
N LEU A 26 0.74 -0.20 -3.22
CA LEU A 26 1.43 -1.49 -3.32
C LEU A 26 2.95 -1.36 -3.24
N ALA A 27 3.53 -0.26 -3.73
CA ALA A 27 4.96 -0.02 -3.69
C ALA A 27 5.47 0.06 -2.24
N ALA A 28 4.73 0.71 -1.34
CA ALA A 28 5.07 0.77 0.08
C ALA A 28 5.02 -0.62 0.73
N SER A 29 3.95 -1.39 0.48
CA SER A 29 3.79 -2.74 1.02
C SER A 29 4.92 -3.68 0.56
N LEU A 30 5.30 -3.60 -0.71
CA LEU A 30 6.42 -4.37 -1.27
C LEU A 30 7.77 -3.90 -0.75
N ALA A 31 7.98 -2.59 -0.58
CA ALA A 31 9.23 -2.06 -0.02
C ALA A 31 9.42 -2.50 1.44
N LEU A 32 8.34 -2.47 2.24
CA LEU A 32 8.35 -2.97 3.61
C LEU A 32 8.65 -4.48 3.65
N LEU A 33 7.96 -5.26 2.82
CA LEU A 33 8.22 -6.69 2.70
C LEU A 33 9.67 -6.98 2.25
N SER A 34 10.14 -6.27 1.23
CA SER A 34 11.52 -6.37 0.72
C SER A 34 12.54 -6.06 1.81
N ARG A 35 12.29 -5.03 2.64
CA ARG A 35 13.13 -4.72 3.80
C ARG A 35 13.13 -5.85 4.83
N HIS A 36 11.98 -6.43 5.16
CA HIS A 36 11.91 -7.55 6.09
C HIS A 36 12.64 -8.78 5.56
N LEU A 37 12.54 -9.08 4.26
CA LEU A 37 13.27 -10.17 3.64
C LEU A 37 14.79 -9.92 3.61
N LYS A 38 15.20 -8.67 3.36
CA LYS A 38 16.62 -8.26 3.41
C LYS A 38 17.19 -8.30 4.83
N ALA A 39 16.39 -7.89 5.82
CA ALA A 39 16.77 -7.97 7.23
C ALA A 39 16.74 -9.41 7.74
N GLY A 40 15.84 -10.25 7.24
CA GLY A 40 15.64 -11.65 7.65
C GLY A 40 16.67 -12.67 7.13
N GLY A 41 17.72 -12.24 6.43
CA GLY A 41 18.92 -13.06 6.19
C GLY A 41 19.88 -13.10 7.39
N HIS A 42 19.70 -12.20 8.36
CA HIS A 42 20.37 -12.21 9.66
C HIS A 42 19.41 -11.64 10.70
N ILE A 43 18.83 -12.51 11.53
CA ILE A 43 18.15 -12.10 12.76
C ILE A 43 19.08 -11.19 13.56
N ASP A 44 18.82 -9.89 13.54
CA ASP A 44 19.60 -8.92 14.30
C ASP A 44 19.35 -9.18 15.80
N PRO A 45 20.34 -9.63 16.60
CA PRO A 45 20.11 -10.08 17.98
C PRO A 45 19.80 -8.96 18.98
N GLN A 46 19.58 -7.73 18.54
CA GLN A 46 19.44 -6.55 19.41
C GLN A 46 18.31 -5.63 18.94
N SER A 47 17.07 -6.08 19.07
CA SER A 47 15.92 -5.18 19.23
C SER A 47 15.48 -5.25 20.68
N LYS A 48 16.16 -4.50 21.53
CA LYS A 48 15.68 -4.11 22.85
C LYS A 48 14.81 -2.86 22.73
#